data_AF-A0A943XUV1-F1
#
_entry.id   AF-A0A943XUV1-F1
#
_cell.length_a   1.000
_cell.length_b   1.000
_cell.length_c   1.000
_cell.angle_alpha   90.00
_cell.angle_beta   90.00
_cell.angle_gamma   90.00
#
_symmetry.space_group_name_H-M   'P 1'
#
loop_
_entity.id
_entity.type
_entity.pdbx_description
1 polymer ?
#
loop_
_entity_poly.entity_id
_entity_poly.type
_entity_poly.pdbx_seq_one_letter_code
_entity_poly.pdbx_strand_id
1 'polypeptide(L)'
;MTISKEDMKILLKSQQGELDVVLMYQSLADVVKDKNDAATFKKLAAEEGHHAAVFHKLTRKNLKPKKTLAFFMPILYKLMGKKRLYLKIVKGEYKASENYAPVAKKFPEIESVREDEKRHGDMVASLL
;
A
#
# COMPACT_ATOMS: atom_id res chain seq x y z
N MET A 1 13.68 -22.55 4.60
CA MET A 1 12.20 -22.66 4.69
C MET A 1 11.64 -22.84 3.29
N THR A 2 10.68 -23.74 3.10
CA THR A 2 9.99 -23.92 1.82
C THR A 2 8.67 -23.15 1.85
N ILE A 3 8.49 -22.20 0.94
CA ILE A 3 7.25 -21.41 0.83
C ILE A 3 6.20 -22.26 0.09
N SER A 4 5.02 -22.45 0.69
CA SER A 4 3.92 -23.18 0.05
C SER A 4 3.39 -22.43 -1.19
N LYS A 5 2.66 -23.12 -2.07
CA LYS A 5 2.06 -22.48 -3.26
C LYS A 5 1.04 -21.42 -2.85
N GLU A 6 0.30 -21.70 -1.78
CA GLU A 6 -0.72 -20.83 -1.20
C GLU A 6 -0.07 -19.56 -0.61
N ASP A 7 1.00 -19.71 0.17
CA ASP A 7 1.74 -18.58 0.73
C ASP A 7 2.39 -17.75 -0.38
N MET A 8 2.99 -18.39 -1.38
CA MET A 8 3.59 -17.70 -2.53
C MET A 8 2.56 -16.86 -3.31
N LYS A 9 1.33 -17.37 -3.46
CA LYS A 9 0.24 -16.62 -4.10
C LYS A 9 -0.13 -15.36 -3.31
N ILE A 10 -0.15 -15.44 -1.97
CA ILE A 10 -0.39 -14.28 -1.11
C ILE A 10 0.77 -13.28 -1.25
N LEU A 11 2.02 -13.74 -1.11
CA LEU A 11 3.21 -12.89 -1.18
C LEU A 11 3.33 -12.15 -2.53
N LEU A 12 3.05 -12.82 -3.65
CA LEU A 12 3.07 -12.19 -4.98
C LEU A 12 1.95 -11.15 -5.13
N LYS A 13 0.76 -11.43 -4.60
CA LYS A 13 -0.35 -10.47 -4.62
C LYS A 13 -0.04 -9.26 -3.77
N SER A 14 0.53 -9.45 -2.58
CA SER A 14 0.97 -8.38 -1.69
C SER A 14 2.06 -7.52 -2.35
N GLN A 15 3.11 -8.15 -2.88
CA GLN A 15 4.18 -7.44 -3.61
C GLN A 15 3.63 -6.56 -4.74
N GLN A 16 2.70 -7.09 -5.54
CA GLN A 16 2.07 -6.30 -6.60
C GLN A 16 1.23 -5.15 -6.02
N GLY A 17 0.49 -5.40 -4.94
CA GLY A 17 -0.27 -4.39 -4.21
C GLY A 17 0.61 -3.22 -3.80
N GLU A 18 1.71 -3.49 -3.09
CA GLU A 18 2.66 -2.46 -2.65
C GLU A 18 3.18 -1.62 -3.83
N LEU A 19 3.63 -2.29 -4.90
CA LEU A 19 4.10 -1.61 -6.11
C LEU A 19 3.04 -0.71 -6.76
N ASP A 20 1.79 -1.16 -6.80
CA ASP A 20 0.68 -0.38 -7.37
C ASP A 20 0.34 0.83 -6.47
N VAL A 21 0.42 0.67 -5.15
CA VAL A 21 0.14 1.71 -4.15
C VAL A 21 1.23 2.79 -4.12
N VAL A 22 2.50 2.45 -4.38
CA VAL A 22 3.57 3.47 -4.60
C VAL A 22 3.13 4.49 -5.65
N LEU A 23 2.70 4.02 -6.82
CA LEU A 23 2.29 4.91 -7.92
C LEU A 23 0.98 5.65 -7.59
N MET A 24 0.08 5.01 -6.84
CA MET A 24 -1.16 5.64 -6.39
C MET A 24 -0.88 6.82 -5.46
N TYR A 25 -0.02 6.65 -4.45
CA TYR A 25 0.32 7.72 -3.53
C TYR A 25 1.08 8.86 -4.21
N GLN A 26 2.00 8.54 -5.13
CA GLN A 26 2.67 9.55 -5.95
C GLN A 26 1.65 10.37 -6.76
N SER A 27 0.72 9.72 -7.45
CA SER A 27 -0.27 10.46 -8.26
C SER A 27 -1.27 11.26 -7.44
N LEU A 28 -1.59 10.80 -6.23
CA LEU A 28 -2.41 11.58 -5.29
C LEU A 28 -1.66 12.80 -4.76
N ALA A 29 -0.38 12.65 -4.39
CA ALA A 29 0.45 13.76 -3.92
C ALA A 29 0.54 14.91 -4.94
N ASP A 30 0.42 14.61 -6.23
CA ASP A 30 0.46 15.60 -7.31
C ASP A 30 -0.85 16.38 -7.51
N VAL A 31 -2.00 15.87 -7.01
CA VAL A 31 -3.32 16.47 -7.26
C VAL A 31 -4.04 16.98 -6.03
N VAL A 32 -3.61 16.58 -4.83
CA VAL A 32 -4.18 17.10 -3.58
C VAL A 32 -3.82 18.57 -3.39
N LYS A 33 -4.76 19.33 -2.82
CA LYS A 33 -4.59 20.78 -2.63
C LYS A 33 -3.77 21.14 -1.40
N ASP A 34 -3.88 20.33 -0.34
CA ASP A 34 -3.22 20.56 0.93
C ASP A 34 -1.77 20.06 0.89
N LYS A 35 -0.83 20.89 1.36
CA LYS A 35 0.61 20.55 1.32
C LYS A 35 0.99 19.44 2.31
N ASN A 36 0.30 19.35 3.44
CA ASN A 36 0.51 18.29 4.44
C ASN A 36 -0.01 16.95 3.90
N ASP A 37 -1.15 16.94 3.22
CA ASP A 37 -1.65 15.76 2.52
C ASP A 37 -0.63 15.27 1.47
N ALA A 38 -0.13 16.18 0.63
CA ALA A 38 0.86 15.85 -0.39
C ALA A 38 2.16 15.29 0.21
N ALA A 39 2.65 15.89 1.29
CA ALA A 39 3.83 15.43 2.00
C ALA A 39 3.62 14.03 2.61
N THR A 40 2.44 13.78 3.17
CA THR A 40 2.07 12.49 3.75
C THR A 40 2.02 11.40 2.69
N PHE A 41 1.40 11.65 1.54
CA PHE A 41 1.37 10.68 0.44
C PHE A 41 2.75 10.43 -0.18
N LYS A 42 3.63 11.43 -0.29
CA LYS A 42 5.03 11.18 -0.72
C LYS A 42 5.79 10.29 0.25
N LYS A 43 5.58 10.47 1.56
CA LYS A 43 6.17 9.62 2.58
C LYS A 43 5.65 8.18 2.47
N LEU A 44 4.35 8.00 2.39
CA LEU A 44 3.73 6.67 2.24
C LEU A 44 4.22 5.97 0.97
N ALA A 45 4.31 6.67 -0.17
CA ALA A 45 4.85 6.10 -1.40
C ALA A 45 6.28 5.55 -1.27
N ALA A 46 7.13 6.19 -0.44
CA ALA A 46 8.48 5.68 -0.17
C ALA A 46 8.44 4.43 0.72
N GLU A 47 7.58 4.42 1.74
CA GLU A 47 7.38 3.30 2.66
C GLU A 47 6.85 2.05 1.90
N GLU A 48 5.87 2.19 1.00
CA GLU A 48 5.40 1.06 0.18
C GLU A 48 6.47 0.51 -0.77
N GLY A 49 7.37 1.37 -1.25
CA GLY A 49 8.51 0.94 -2.05
C GLY A 49 9.43 0.01 -1.27
N HIS A 50 9.61 0.29 0.03
CA HIS A 50 10.34 -0.59 0.93
C HIS A 50 9.57 -1.89 1.20
N HIS A 51 8.26 -1.84 1.41
CA HIS A 51 7.41 -3.03 1.61
C HIS A 51 7.45 -3.97 0.41
N ALA A 52 7.32 -3.43 -0.81
CA ALA A 52 7.48 -4.20 -2.05
C ALA A 52 8.82 -4.95 -2.12
N ALA A 53 9.90 -4.31 -1.64
CA ALA A 53 11.22 -4.92 -1.58
C ALA A 53 11.33 -6.02 -0.52
N VAL A 54 10.62 -5.90 0.62
CA VAL A 54 10.52 -6.97 1.62
C VAL A 54 9.84 -8.19 1.00
N PHE A 55 8.69 -8.02 0.34
CA PHE A 55 8.02 -9.14 -0.35
C PHE A 55 8.89 -9.73 -1.47
N HIS A 56 9.62 -8.90 -2.22
CA HIS A 56 10.55 -9.38 -3.27
C HIS A 56 11.63 -10.33 -2.74
N LYS A 57 12.16 -10.10 -1.54
CA LYS A 57 13.15 -10.99 -0.91
C LYS A 57 12.61 -12.41 -0.68
N LEU A 58 11.30 -12.54 -0.51
CA LEU A 58 10.62 -13.83 -0.37
C LEU A 58 10.20 -14.42 -1.72
N THR A 59 9.57 -13.63 -2.59
CA THR A 59 9.02 -14.11 -3.86
C THR A 59 10.08 -14.37 -4.92
N ARG A 60 11.18 -13.61 -4.87
CA ARG A 60 12.24 -13.55 -5.90
C ARG A 60 11.70 -13.23 -7.30
N LYS A 61 10.59 -12.49 -7.41
CA LYS A 61 9.98 -12.11 -8.68
C LYS A 61 10.10 -10.61 -8.94
N ASN A 62 10.62 -10.25 -10.11
CA ASN A 62 10.69 -8.87 -10.58
C ASN A 62 9.34 -8.45 -11.19
N LEU A 63 8.40 -8.04 -10.35
CA LEU A 63 7.11 -7.50 -10.78
C LEU A 63 7.25 -6.04 -11.20
N LYS A 64 6.35 -5.58 -12.07
CA LYS A 64 6.26 -4.17 -12.48
C LYS A 64 4.97 -3.56 -11.92
N PRO A 65 5.00 -2.32 -11.42
CA PRO A 65 3.79 -1.66 -10.92
C PRO A 65 2.78 -1.46 -12.05
N LYS A 66 1.50 -1.66 -11.74
CA LYS A 66 0.37 -1.37 -12.62
C LYS A 66 -0.09 0.06 -12.38
N LYS A 67 -0.44 0.75 -13.47
CA LYS A 67 -0.84 2.17 -13.44
C LYS A 67 -2.32 2.39 -13.15
N THR A 68 -3.11 1.32 -13.04
CA THR A 68 -4.57 1.40 -12.91
C THR A 68 -4.99 2.23 -11.69
N LEU A 69 -4.45 1.94 -10.49
CA LEU A 69 -4.77 2.73 -9.29
C LEU A 69 -4.30 4.17 -9.41
N ALA A 70 -3.06 4.37 -9.89
CA ALA A 70 -2.48 5.69 -10.10
C ALA A 70 -3.30 6.58 -11.06
N PHE A 71 -3.95 5.98 -12.05
CA PHE A 71 -4.83 6.68 -12.98
C PHE A 71 -6.21 7.00 -12.37
N PHE A 72 -6.86 6.03 -11.74
CA PHE A 72 -8.26 6.19 -11.28
C PHE A 72 -8.39 6.97 -9.96
N MET A 73 -7.43 6.87 -9.03
CA MET A 73 -7.57 7.52 -7.71
C MET A 73 -7.58 9.05 -7.76
N PRO A 74 -6.73 9.73 -8.57
CA PRO A 74 -6.84 11.18 -8.78
C PRO A 74 -8.18 11.62 -9.38
N ILE A 75 -8.76 10.82 -10.28
CA ILE A 75 -10.09 11.09 -10.85
C ILE A 75 -11.15 10.98 -9.74
N LEU A 76 -11.06 9.92 -8.92
CA LEU A 76 -11.99 9.72 -7.80
C LEU A 76 -11.88 10.83 -6.75
N TYR A 77 -10.67 11.33 -6.47
CA TYR A 77 -10.44 12.48 -5.59
C TYR A 77 -11.20 13.72 -6.08
N LYS A 78 -11.10 14.01 -7.38
CA LYS A 78 -11.78 15.16 -8.01
C LYS A 78 -13.31 15.01 -8.00
N LEU A 79 -13.83 13.80 -8.19
CA LEU A 79 -15.27 13.55 -8.27
C LEU A 79 -15.96 13.44 -6.89
N MET A 80 -15.35 12.72 -5.95
CA MET A 80 -15.98 12.40 -4.65
C MET A 80 -15.46 13.23 -3.48
N GLY A 81 -14.35 13.95 -3.68
CA GLY A 81 -13.72 14.79 -2.66
C GLY A 81 -12.86 14.01 -1.65
N LYS A 82 -12.08 14.79 -0.87
CA LYS A 82 -11.10 14.31 0.12
C LYS A 82 -11.68 13.27 1.08
N LYS A 83 -12.74 13.60 1.82
CA LYS A 83 -13.28 12.76 2.91
C LYS A 83 -13.64 11.35 2.46
N ARG A 84 -14.34 11.22 1.32
CA ARG A 84 -14.79 9.92 0.81
C ARG A 84 -13.62 9.09 0.30
N LEU A 85 -12.68 9.71 -0.42
CA LEU A 85 -11.51 9.00 -0.93
C LEU A 85 -10.60 8.52 0.21
N TYR A 86 -10.30 9.39 1.17
CA TYR A 86 -9.34 9.07 2.23
C TYR A 86 -9.87 7.96 3.12
N LEU A 87 -11.16 7.99 3.49
CA LEU A 87 -11.80 6.86 4.18
C LEU A 87 -11.72 5.53 3.40
N LYS A 88 -11.70 5.57 2.06
CA LYS A 88 -11.52 4.38 1.22
C LYS A 88 -10.07 3.89 1.25
N ILE A 89 -9.10 4.81 1.24
CA ILE A 89 -7.67 4.50 1.37
C ILE A 89 -7.40 3.88 2.74
N VAL A 90 -7.83 4.51 3.84
CA VAL A 90 -7.71 4.00 5.22
C VAL A 90 -8.18 2.55 5.33
N LYS A 91 -9.36 2.25 4.76
CA LYS A 91 -9.89 0.86 4.74
C LYS A 91 -9.03 -0.09 3.90
N GLY A 92 -8.41 0.41 2.83
CA GLY A 92 -7.48 -0.36 2.01
C GLY A 92 -6.23 -0.76 2.79
N GLU A 93 -5.60 0.20 3.47
CA GLU A 93 -4.41 0.02 4.33
C GLU A 93 -4.68 -0.99 5.46
N TYR A 94 -5.78 -0.80 6.22
CA TYR A 94 -6.17 -1.76 7.25
C TYR A 94 -6.44 -3.15 6.67
N LYS A 95 -7.02 -3.22 5.46
CA LYS A 95 -7.26 -4.49 4.79
C LYS A 95 -5.96 -5.17 4.35
N ALA A 96 -4.94 -4.41 3.94
CA ALA A 96 -3.61 -4.95 3.64
C ALA A 96 -3.00 -5.59 4.89
N SER A 97 -3.01 -4.89 6.03
CA SER A 97 -2.59 -5.43 7.33
C SER A 97 -3.31 -6.75 7.67
N GLU A 98 -4.63 -6.83 7.52
CA GLU A 98 -5.39 -8.07 7.74
C GLU A 98 -4.98 -9.19 6.76
N ASN A 99 -4.81 -8.86 5.49
CA ASN A 99 -4.46 -9.83 4.45
C ASN A 99 -3.05 -10.41 4.65
N TYR A 100 -2.16 -9.68 5.33
CA TYR A 100 -0.78 -10.11 5.57
C TYR A 100 -0.66 -11.02 6.79
N ALA A 101 -1.64 -11.01 7.70
CA ALA A 101 -1.63 -11.82 8.93
C ALA A 101 -1.33 -13.33 8.71
N PRO A 102 -1.86 -14.02 7.68
CA PRO A 102 -1.56 -15.44 7.47
C PRO A 102 -0.08 -15.72 7.14
N VAL A 103 0.56 -14.83 6.38
CA VAL A 103 1.98 -14.97 5.98
C VAL A 103 2.91 -14.38 7.03
N ALA A 104 2.51 -13.33 7.75
CA ALA A 104 3.29 -12.73 8.83
C ALA A 104 3.55 -13.69 9.99
N LYS A 105 2.58 -14.59 10.29
CA LYS A 105 2.77 -15.69 11.26
C LYS A 105 3.92 -16.64 10.90
N LYS A 106 4.32 -16.70 9.63
CA LYS A 106 5.32 -17.63 9.09
C LYS A 106 6.63 -16.93 8.71
N PHE A 107 6.55 -15.67 8.33
CA PHE A 107 7.66 -14.86 7.82
C PHE A 107 7.77 -13.59 8.68
N PRO A 108 8.67 -13.57 9.69
CA PRO A 108 8.80 -12.44 10.61
C PRO A 108 9.02 -11.09 9.93
N GLU A 109 9.68 -11.06 8.77
CA GLU A 109 9.88 -9.86 7.98
C GLU A 109 8.55 -9.21 7.53
N ILE A 110 7.49 -10.01 7.36
CA ILE A 110 6.16 -9.50 6.96
C ILE A 110 5.39 -8.94 8.15
N GLU A 111 5.73 -9.31 9.39
CA GLU A 111 5.05 -8.74 10.56
C GLU A 111 5.32 -7.23 10.68
N SER A 112 6.55 -6.78 10.42
CA SER A 112 6.86 -5.34 10.39
C SER A 112 6.03 -4.59 9.35
N VAL A 113 5.96 -5.12 8.12
CA VAL A 113 5.12 -4.56 7.05
C VAL A 113 3.66 -4.50 7.48
N ARG A 114 3.14 -5.57 8.09
CA ARG A 114 1.76 -5.65 8.59
C ARG A 114 1.43 -4.54 9.59
N GLU A 115 2.35 -4.23 10.49
CA GLU A 115 2.20 -3.14 11.46
C GLU A 115 2.27 -1.77 10.79
N ASP A 116 3.18 -1.61 9.81
CA ASP A 116 3.29 -0.40 9.00
C ASP A 116 2.02 -0.11 8.18
N GLU A 117 1.40 -1.11 7.53
CA GLU A 117 0.12 -0.94 6.83
C GLU A 117 -0.97 -0.38 7.76
N LYS A 118 -1.01 -0.84 9.01
CA LYS A 118 -1.97 -0.30 9.99
C LYS A 118 -1.65 1.16 10.30
N ARG A 119 -0.37 1.48 10.53
CA ARG A 119 0.10 2.86 10.75
C ARG A 119 -0.17 3.76 9.54
N HIS A 120 -0.05 3.25 8.31
CA HIS A 120 -0.36 3.98 7.09
C HIS A 120 -1.84 4.39 7.04
N GLY A 121 -2.73 3.45 7.39
CA GLY A 121 -4.15 3.74 7.55
C GLY A 121 -4.40 4.84 8.60
N ASP A 122 -3.74 4.77 9.76
CA ASP A 122 -3.85 5.79 10.82
C ASP A 122 -3.33 7.16 10.36
N MET A 123 -2.24 7.18 9.59
CA MET A 123 -1.69 8.41 9.01
C MET A 123 -2.68 9.06 8.05
N VAL A 124 -3.28 8.31 7.13
CA VAL A 124 -4.29 8.86 6.20
C VAL A 124 -5.55 9.29 6.95
N ALA A 125 -5.95 8.57 8.00
CA ALA A 125 -7.08 8.94 8.84
C ALA A 125 -6.84 10.26 9.59
N SER A 126 -5.60 10.55 10.01
CA SER A 126 -5.25 11.81 10.67
C SER A 126 -5.35 13.05 9.78
N LEU A 127 -5.49 12.87 8.46
CA LEU A 127 -5.68 13.96 7.50
C LEU A 127 -7.15 14.38 7.36
N LEU A 128 -8.10 13.65 7.95
CA LEU A 128 -9.55 13.90 7.87
C LEU A 128 -10.04 14.88 8.93
#